data_AF-A0A7W6UYY7-F1
#
_entry.id   AF-A0A7W6UYY7-F1
#
_cell.length_a   1.000
_cell.length_b   1.000
_cell.length_c   1.000
_cell.angle_alpha   90.00
_cell.angle_beta   90.00
_cell.angle_gamma   90.00
#
_symmetry.space_group_name_H-M   'P 1'
#
loop_
_entity.id
_entity.type
_entity.pdbx_description
1 polymer ?
#
loop_
_entity_poly.entity_id
_entity_poly.type
_entity_poly.pdbx_seq_one_letter_code
_entity_poly.pdbx_strand_id
1 'polypeptide(L)'
;MIGIDGDIRRFSEHDANMLSDKTGHCLDRLRRYTVASFVFISFGESIVRRTQLNNKGIRFCAECLQDARKDGSALHIRGPWQWRLITHCPIHGATLSVALQDPRRLSSFDSLLRADAATIPSGNSYPRASDQYFYDRLSHPPSSAFLDAFPVYLAADLCVLLGRCLQMQEMKENGLRRYTEREFQRGFDIAHKGESNVWSFLAEHVRVVCKRVTHPRLIYSPFLTWWSSNKGDPRAASVMSFVQRHAETHVALEPGDAFVWPVAERRYHSIKSACQEHGLSENEVREVLARVFVEQDEPHFFDRLEFERSLATPSASQKRASANEILSLDAARRKLGVTSKAMLNLTASQLISTVELKNMSLWKGRTRRGIRMRELDRFSREYVSLDQLAAQHRISRTEMHDKLRKSGIEPALPTRSSMALLFRRRDLKTAGIN
;
A
#
# COMPACT_ATOMS: atom_id res chain seq x y z
N MET A 1 -25.46 -28.58 54.18
CA MET A 1 -26.38 -28.31 53.06
C MET A 1 -26.55 -26.81 52.96
N ILE A 2 -25.88 -26.17 52.00
CA ILE A 2 -26.09 -24.75 51.67
C ILE A 2 -27.01 -24.78 50.43
N GLY A 3 -28.12 -24.06 50.50
CA GLY A 3 -29.17 -24.06 49.48
C GLY A 3 -28.62 -23.76 48.08
N ILE A 4 -28.81 -24.72 47.18
CA ILE A 4 -28.42 -24.66 45.76
C ILE A 4 -29.55 -23.95 45.00
N ASP A 5 -29.86 -22.71 45.39
CA ASP A 5 -30.79 -21.83 44.64
C ASP A 5 -30.06 -20.60 44.06
N GLY A 6 -28.75 -20.49 44.28
CA GLY A 6 -27.90 -19.55 43.57
C GLY A 6 -27.69 -20.02 42.12
N ASP A 7 -28.18 -19.25 41.16
CA ASP A 7 -27.80 -19.39 39.76
C ASP A 7 -26.28 -19.20 39.64
N ILE A 8 -25.49 -20.27 39.72
CA ILE A 8 -24.01 -20.28 39.57
C ILE A 8 -23.56 -19.59 38.26
N ARG A 9 -24.47 -19.34 37.30
CA ARG A 9 -24.17 -18.50 36.13
C ARG A 9 -23.84 -17.05 36.53
N ARG A 10 -24.36 -16.59 37.65
CA ARG A 10 -24.03 -15.33 38.31
C ARG A 10 -23.18 -15.70 39.50
N PHE A 11 -21.86 -15.67 39.32
CA PHE A 11 -20.93 -15.62 40.45
C PHE A 11 -21.27 -14.35 41.24
N SER A 12 -22.17 -14.49 42.20
CA SER A 12 -22.82 -13.33 42.84
C SER A 12 -21.78 -12.56 43.63
N GLU A 13 -22.04 -11.28 43.86
CA GLU A 13 -21.13 -10.46 44.65
C GLU A 13 -20.94 -11.06 46.06
N HIS A 14 -22.02 -11.60 46.63
CA HIS A 14 -21.99 -12.31 47.90
C HIS A 14 -21.10 -13.57 47.86
N ASP A 15 -21.26 -14.45 46.86
CA ASP A 15 -20.47 -15.67 46.75
C ASP A 15 -18.99 -15.39 46.51
N ALA A 16 -18.70 -14.35 45.72
CA ALA A 16 -17.34 -13.90 45.45
C ALA A 16 -16.65 -13.38 46.72
N ASN A 17 -17.35 -12.56 47.52
CA ASN A 17 -16.84 -12.04 48.79
C ASN A 17 -16.61 -13.17 49.79
N MET A 18 -17.57 -14.08 49.91
CA MET A 18 -17.44 -15.25 50.80
C MET A 18 -16.24 -16.13 50.41
N LEU A 19 -16.02 -16.38 49.12
CA LEU A 19 -14.85 -17.14 48.65
C LEU A 19 -13.53 -16.38 48.86
N SER A 20 -13.53 -15.06 48.66
CA SER A 20 -12.38 -14.20 48.92
C SER A 20 -11.97 -14.31 50.39
N ASP A 21 -12.92 -14.14 51.31
CA ASP A 21 -12.68 -14.22 52.75
C ASP A 21 -12.17 -15.59 53.19
N LYS A 22 -12.69 -16.67 52.59
CA LYS A 22 -12.30 -18.04 52.94
C LYS A 22 -10.97 -18.49 52.35
N THR A 23 -10.61 -18.01 51.16
CA THR A 23 -9.41 -18.46 50.44
C THR A 23 -8.24 -17.50 50.56
N GLY A 24 -8.47 -16.26 50.99
CA GLY A 24 -7.46 -15.20 50.99
C GLY A 24 -7.09 -14.69 49.59
N HIS A 25 -7.79 -15.11 48.54
CA HIS A 25 -7.59 -14.60 47.18
C HIS A 25 -8.44 -13.36 46.91
N CYS A 26 -7.86 -12.35 46.26
CA CYS A 26 -8.61 -11.16 45.88
C CYS A 26 -9.74 -11.46 44.87
N LEU A 27 -10.78 -10.63 44.90
CA LEU A 27 -11.94 -10.77 44.04
C LEU A 27 -11.58 -10.77 42.55
N ASP A 28 -10.61 -9.96 42.13
CA ASP A 28 -10.18 -9.89 40.73
C ASP A 28 -9.62 -11.23 40.25
N ARG A 29 -8.84 -11.92 41.10
CA ARG A 29 -8.31 -13.24 40.80
C ARG A 29 -9.42 -14.28 40.68
N LEU A 30 -10.41 -14.23 41.56
CA LEU A 30 -11.56 -15.15 41.54
C LEU A 30 -12.49 -14.89 40.35
N ARG A 31 -12.61 -13.62 39.92
CA ARG A 31 -13.50 -13.19 38.83
C ARG A 31 -12.86 -13.27 37.44
N ARG A 32 -11.53 -13.46 37.38
CA ARG A 32 -10.72 -13.36 36.16
C ARG A 32 -11.28 -14.09 34.95
N TYR A 33 -11.86 -15.28 35.11
CA TYR A 33 -12.44 -16.07 34.01
C TYR A 33 -13.94 -16.31 34.15
N THR A 34 -14.65 -15.42 34.84
CA THR A 34 -16.12 -15.49 34.96
C THR A 34 -16.78 -15.09 33.63
N VAL A 35 -17.92 -15.73 33.32
CA VAL A 35 -18.65 -15.48 32.07
C VAL A 35 -19.95 -14.76 32.39
N ALA A 36 -19.94 -13.43 32.27
CA ALA A 36 -21.12 -12.59 32.47
C ALA A 36 -22.10 -12.65 31.29
N SER A 37 -23.32 -12.11 31.47
CA SER A 37 -24.37 -12.09 30.44
C SER A 37 -24.25 -10.94 29.42
N PHE A 38 -23.14 -10.21 29.42
CA PHE A 38 -22.91 -9.10 28.49
C PHE A 38 -22.38 -9.58 27.14
N VAL A 39 -22.57 -8.79 26.08
CA VAL A 39 -22.04 -9.09 24.73
C VAL A 39 -20.51 -9.10 24.73
N PHE A 40 -19.90 -8.16 25.45
CA PHE A 40 -18.47 -8.04 25.67
C PHE A 40 -18.16 -8.30 27.13
N ILE A 41 -17.17 -9.14 27.41
CA ILE A 41 -16.90 -9.65 28.76
C ILE A 41 -15.41 -9.49 29.04
N SER A 42 -15.07 -8.93 30.20
CA SER A 42 -13.70 -9.01 30.73
C SER A 42 -13.41 -10.47 31.08
N PHE A 43 -12.38 -11.01 30.45
CA PHE A 43 -12.03 -12.42 30.52
C PHE A 43 -10.51 -12.56 30.42
N GLY A 44 -9.88 -13.02 31.50
CA GLY A 44 -8.43 -12.99 31.63
C GLY A 44 -7.92 -11.55 31.69
N GLU A 45 -6.87 -11.29 30.94
CA GLU A 45 -6.22 -9.98 30.80
C GLU A 45 -6.80 -9.12 29.66
N SER A 46 -7.94 -9.52 29.08
CA SER A 46 -8.53 -8.84 27.93
C SER A 46 -10.05 -8.88 27.96
N ILE A 47 -10.67 -8.30 26.93
CA ILE A 47 -12.10 -8.38 26.65
C ILE A 47 -12.33 -9.36 25.50
N VAL A 48 -13.37 -10.19 25.60
CA VAL A 48 -13.81 -11.14 24.54
C VAL A 48 -15.29 -10.93 24.20
N ARG A 49 -15.72 -11.42 23.03
CA ARG A 49 -17.17 -11.51 22.72
C ARG A 49 -17.76 -12.77 23.35
N ARG A 50 -18.96 -12.67 23.92
CA ARG A 50 -19.70 -13.81 24.49
C ARG A 50 -19.86 -14.98 23.50
N THR A 51 -20.03 -14.68 22.23
CA THR A 51 -20.19 -15.65 21.13
C THR A 51 -18.92 -16.46 20.84
N GLN A 52 -17.75 -15.92 21.20
CA GLN A 52 -16.47 -16.59 21.07
C GLN A 52 -16.13 -17.45 22.29
N LEU A 53 -16.88 -17.32 23.39
CA LEU A 53 -16.76 -18.20 24.55
C LEU A 53 -17.56 -19.49 24.33
N ASN A 54 -17.02 -20.56 24.86
CA ASN A 54 -17.66 -21.86 24.87
C ASN A 54 -18.94 -21.82 25.74
N ASN A 55 -19.97 -22.50 25.27
CA ASN A 55 -21.25 -22.64 25.97
C ASN A 55 -21.80 -24.08 25.93
N LYS A 56 -21.01 -25.05 25.41
CA LYS A 56 -21.48 -26.41 25.13
C LYS A 56 -21.02 -27.47 26.13
N GLY A 57 -20.19 -27.12 27.10
CA GLY A 57 -19.63 -28.08 28.04
C GLY A 57 -18.32 -27.61 28.63
N ILE A 58 -17.53 -28.53 29.14
CA ILE A 58 -16.23 -28.29 29.77
C ILE A 58 -15.14 -28.60 28.75
N ARG A 59 -14.30 -27.61 28.44
CA ARG A 59 -13.10 -27.78 27.61
C ARG A 59 -11.88 -28.06 28.47
N PHE A 60 -11.11 -29.09 28.15
CA PHE A 60 -9.93 -29.50 28.92
C PHE A 60 -8.88 -30.21 28.05
N CYS A 61 -7.67 -30.32 28.56
CA CYS A 61 -6.63 -31.19 28.01
C CYS A 61 -6.47 -32.41 28.91
N ALA A 62 -6.65 -33.62 28.36
CA ALA A 62 -6.53 -34.86 29.12
C ALA A 62 -5.09 -35.07 29.64
N GLU A 63 -4.08 -34.75 28.83
CA GLU A 63 -2.68 -34.87 29.22
C GLU A 63 -2.33 -33.96 30.41
N CYS A 64 -2.78 -32.69 30.41
CA CYS A 64 -2.63 -31.81 31.57
C CYS A 64 -3.23 -32.41 32.86
N LEU A 65 -4.40 -33.04 32.78
CA LEU A 65 -5.03 -33.67 33.94
C LEU A 65 -4.31 -34.96 34.36
N GLN A 66 -3.77 -35.72 33.41
CA GLN A 66 -2.97 -36.91 33.70
C GLN A 66 -1.63 -36.57 34.35
N ASP A 67 -0.95 -35.53 33.88
CA ASP A 67 0.32 -35.07 34.44
C ASP A 67 0.11 -34.56 35.87
N ALA A 68 -0.90 -33.70 36.09
CA ALA A 68 -1.24 -33.25 37.43
C ALA A 68 -1.57 -34.43 38.37
N ARG A 69 -2.23 -35.48 37.87
CA ARG A 69 -2.51 -36.70 38.65
C ARG A 69 -1.23 -37.48 38.98
N LYS A 70 -0.33 -37.67 38.01
CA LYS A 70 0.94 -38.39 38.21
C LYS A 70 1.83 -37.67 39.23
N ASP A 71 1.86 -36.34 39.16
CA ASP A 71 2.68 -35.50 40.01
C ASP A 71 2.03 -35.22 41.39
N GLY A 72 0.84 -35.77 41.64
CA GLY A 72 0.07 -35.54 42.88
C GLY A 72 -0.41 -34.09 43.07
N SER A 73 -0.39 -33.30 42.00
CA SER A 73 -0.84 -31.90 41.98
C SER A 73 -2.37 -31.79 41.90
N ALA A 74 -2.91 -30.64 42.33
CA ALA A 74 -4.34 -30.38 42.24
C ALA A 74 -4.82 -30.34 40.78
N LEU A 75 -5.81 -31.19 40.46
CA LEU A 75 -6.47 -31.19 39.16
C LEU A 75 -7.24 -29.89 38.96
N HIS A 76 -7.04 -29.25 37.81
CA HIS A 76 -7.72 -28.01 37.47
C HIS A 76 -7.87 -27.86 35.96
N ILE A 77 -8.77 -26.95 35.57
CA ILE A 77 -9.01 -26.58 34.17
C ILE A 77 -8.65 -25.11 34.00
N ARG A 78 -7.99 -24.80 32.89
CA ARG A 78 -7.51 -23.44 32.62
C ARG A 78 -8.64 -22.59 32.05
N GLY A 79 -8.83 -21.40 32.62
CA GLY A 79 -9.82 -20.43 32.16
C GLY A 79 -9.73 -20.10 30.66
N PRO A 80 -8.54 -19.77 30.10
CA PRO A 80 -8.39 -19.41 28.68
C PRO A 80 -8.95 -20.46 27.71
N TRP A 81 -8.93 -21.74 28.07
CA TRP A 81 -9.49 -22.81 27.23
C TRP A 81 -10.99 -22.67 26.95
N GLN A 82 -11.73 -21.82 27.68
CA GLN A 82 -13.13 -21.54 27.33
C GLN A 82 -13.27 -20.63 26.11
N TRP A 83 -12.20 -19.98 25.65
CA TRP A 83 -12.24 -19.21 24.43
C TRP A 83 -12.07 -20.11 23.20
N ARG A 84 -13.07 -20.12 22.31
CA ARG A 84 -13.25 -21.15 21.27
C ARG A 84 -12.18 -21.15 20.18
N LEU A 85 -11.44 -20.06 20.06
CA LEU A 85 -10.35 -19.94 19.08
C LEU A 85 -9.08 -20.64 19.53
N ILE A 86 -8.92 -20.88 20.84
CA ILE A 86 -7.89 -21.77 21.35
C ILE A 86 -8.41 -23.18 21.15
N THR A 87 -7.92 -23.93 20.17
CA THR A 87 -8.34 -25.30 19.83
C THR A 87 -7.38 -26.35 20.36
N HIS A 88 -6.10 -26.02 20.56
CA HIS A 88 -5.09 -26.95 21.09
C HIS A 88 -4.56 -26.48 22.45
N CYS A 89 -4.10 -27.43 23.25
CA CYS A 89 -3.41 -27.16 24.49
C CYS A 89 -2.07 -26.45 24.18
N PRO A 90 -1.79 -25.29 24.80
CA PRO A 90 -0.49 -24.62 24.63
C PRO A 90 0.67 -25.38 25.28
N ILE A 91 0.39 -26.32 26.20
CA ILE A 91 1.41 -27.09 26.93
C ILE A 91 1.76 -28.37 26.17
N HIS A 92 0.74 -29.14 25.79
CA HIS A 92 0.88 -30.47 25.18
C HIS A 92 0.68 -30.49 23.67
N GLY A 93 0.16 -29.41 23.09
CA GLY A 93 -0.25 -29.34 21.68
C GLY A 93 -1.42 -30.24 21.29
N ALA A 94 -1.97 -31.04 22.21
CA ALA A 94 -3.15 -31.86 21.99
C ALA A 94 -4.42 -31.03 21.75
N THR A 95 -5.30 -31.48 20.86
CA THR A 95 -6.63 -30.89 20.67
C THR A 95 -7.40 -30.89 21.99
N LEU A 96 -8.04 -29.77 22.34
CA LEU A 96 -8.83 -29.67 23.56
C LEU A 96 -10.12 -30.50 23.46
N SER A 97 -10.28 -31.46 24.36
CA SER A 97 -11.46 -32.29 24.52
C SER A 97 -12.63 -31.48 25.08
N VAL A 98 -13.86 -31.90 24.73
CA VAL A 98 -15.10 -31.25 25.18
C VAL A 98 -16.00 -32.27 25.86
N ALA A 99 -16.14 -32.18 27.18
CA ALA A 99 -17.14 -32.94 27.92
C ALA A 99 -18.47 -32.17 27.91
N LEU A 100 -19.52 -32.73 27.32
CA LEU A 100 -20.86 -32.10 27.20
C LEU A 100 -21.65 -32.04 28.52
N GLN A 101 -20.99 -32.23 29.65
CA GLN A 101 -21.60 -32.14 30.97
C GLN A 101 -21.61 -30.70 31.48
N ASP A 102 -22.63 -30.37 32.28
CA ASP A 102 -22.72 -29.09 32.98
C ASP A 102 -21.55 -28.98 33.98
N PRO A 103 -20.72 -27.92 33.94
CA PRO A 103 -19.66 -27.69 34.93
C PRO A 103 -20.14 -27.81 36.39
N ARG A 104 -21.40 -27.44 36.67
CA ARG A 104 -22.00 -27.52 38.02
C ARG A 104 -22.24 -28.95 38.51
N ARG A 105 -22.29 -29.91 37.58
CA ARG A 105 -22.50 -31.33 37.86
C ARG A 105 -21.18 -32.09 37.90
N LEU A 106 -20.05 -31.42 37.75
CA LEU A 106 -18.73 -32.03 37.85
C LEU A 106 -18.42 -32.33 39.32
N SER A 107 -18.59 -33.58 39.74
CA SER A 107 -18.25 -34.03 41.09
C SER A 107 -16.74 -34.27 41.31
N SER A 108 -16.02 -34.62 40.23
CA SER A 108 -14.56 -34.74 40.21
C SER A 108 -14.05 -34.59 38.77
N PHE A 109 -12.83 -34.07 38.63
CA PHE A 109 -12.08 -34.03 37.37
C PHE A 109 -11.75 -35.43 36.84
N ASP A 110 -11.73 -36.47 37.69
CA ASP A 110 -11.53 -37.87 37.25
C ASP A 110 -12.60 -38.33 36.25
N SER A 111 -13.82 -37.77 36.32
CA SER A 111 -14.89 -38.11 35.38
C SER A 111 -14.56 -37.70 33.94
N LEU A 112 -13.78 -36.63 33.77
CA LEU A 112 -13.31 -36.13 32.46
C LEU A 112 -12.30 -37.08 31.84
N LEU A 113 -11.37 -37.61 32.65
CA LEU A 113 -10.37 -38.57 32.20
C LEU A 113 -11.00 -39.90 31.75
N ARG A 114 -12.07 -40.34 32.40
CA ARG A 114 -12.80 -41.57 32.03
C ARG A 114 -13.64 -41.38 30.77
N ALA A 115 -14.24 -40.21 30.58
CA ALA A 115 -15.06 -39.90 29.40
C ALA A 115 -14.22 -39.77 28.12
N ASP A 116 -12.94 -39.38 28.23
CA ASP A 116 -12.06 -39.11 27.09
C ASP A 116 -11.24 -40.33 26.62
N ALA A 117 -11.22 -41.42 27.41
CA ALA A 117 -10.48 -42.63 27.09
C ALA A 117 -10.87 -43.31 25.75
N ALA A 118 -12.00 -42.91 25.16
CA ALA A 118 -12.48 -43.42 23.87
C ALA A 118 -11.99 -42.61 22.64
N THR A 119 -11.34 -41.45 22.83
CA THR A 119 -11.10 -40.51 21.70
C THR A 119 -9.78 -39.75 21.80
N ILE A 120 -8.71 -40.33 22.35
CA ILE A 120 -7.38 -39.69 22.40
C ILE A 120 -6.67 -39.93 21.07
N PRO A 121 -6.57 -38.96 20.13
CA PRO A 121 -5.51 -38.99 19.13
C PRO A 121 -4.19 -38.75 19.86
N SER A 122 -3.55 -39.85 20.24
CA SER A 122 -2.18 -39.88 20.73
C SER A 122 -1.26 -39.44 19.61
N GLY A 123 -0.85 -38.17 19.64
CA GLY A 123 0.10 -37.64 18.69
C GLY A 123 0.86 -36.50 19.33
N ASN A 124 2.18 -36.64 19.37
CA ASN A 124 3.13 -35.57 19.68
C ASN A 124 2.87 -34.40 18.71
N SER A 125 1.94 -33.51 19.05
CA SER A 125 1.65 -32.30 18.30
C SER A 125 2.33 -31.16 19.00
N TYR A 126 3.05 -30.35 18.23
CA TYR A 126 3.61 -29.12 18.76
C TYR A 126 2.47 -28.12 19.02
N PRO A 127 2.51 -27.37 20.13
CA PRO A 127 1.57 -26.28 20.37
C PRO A 127 1.51 -25.34 19.16
N ARG A 128 0.30 -25.07 18.66
CA ARG A 128 0.15 -24.11 17.56
C ARG A 128 0.49 -22.72 18.07
N ALA A 129 1.24 -21.97 17.28
CA ALA A 129 1.66 -20.62 17.65
C ALA A 129 0.45 -19.68 17.93
N SER A 130 -0.66 -19.87 17.21
CA SER A 130 -1.91 -19.13 17.45
C SER A 130 -2.52 -19.46 18.81
N ASP A 131 -2.66 -20.75 19.13
CA ASP A 131 -3.17 -21.23 20.42
C ASP A 131 -2.31 -20.71 21.58
N GLN A 132 -0.98 -20.79 21.46
CA GLN A 132 -0.04 -20.26 22.43
C GLN A 132 -0.22 -18.75 22.61
N TYR A 133 -0.17 -17.99 21.52
CA TYR A 133 -0.32 -16.54 21.54
C TYR A 133 -1.62 -16.12 22.24
N PHE A 134 -2.75 -16.70 21.83
CA PHE A 134 -4.05 -16.32 22.37
C PHE A 134 -4.28 -16.81 23.81
N TYR A 135 -3.67 -17.92 24.19
CA TYR A 135 -3.62 -18.35 25.58
C TYR A 135 -2.84 -17.35 26.45
N ASP A 136 -1.67 -16.91 25.98
CA ASP A 136 -0.83 -15.95 26.69
C ASP A 136 -1.53 -14.59 26.82
N ARG A 137 -2.18 -14.11 25.75
CA ARG A 137 -3.00 -12.88 25.76
C ARG A 137 -4.11 -12.86 26.81
N LEU A 138 -4.63 -14.03 27.17
CA LEU A 138 -5.67 -14.17 28.19
C LEU A 138 -5.09 -14.46 29.58
N SER A 139 -3.83 -14.86 29.66
CA SER A 139 -3.18 -15.31 30.90
C SER A 139 -2.22 -14.29 31.47
N HIS A 140 -1.71 -13.39 30.64
CA HIS A 140 -0.69 -12.41 30.96
C HIS A 140 -1.01 -11.07 30.30
N PRO A 141 -0.55 -9.95 30.89
CA PRO A 141 -0.68 -8.64 30.27
C PRO A 141 -0.09 -8.64 28.84
N PRO A 142 -0.60 -7.75 27.96
CA PRO A 142 -0.04 -7.54 26.64
C PRO A 142 1.47 -7.26 26.74
N SER A 143 2.25 -7.83 25.82
CA SER A 143 3.68 -7.55 25.74
C SER A 143 3.90 -6.24 24.99
N SER A 144 4.05 -6.30 23.66
CA SER A 144 4.11 -5.14 22.75
C SER A 144 3.99 -5.56 21.28
N ALA A 145 3.40 -6.72 20.98
CA ALA A 145 3.25 -7.19 19.61
C ALA A 145 2.23 -6.33 18.83
N PHE A 146 2.28 -6.34 17.49
CA PHE A 146 1.28 -5.64 16.67
C PHE A 146 -0.17 -6.06 17.02
N LEU A 147 -0.40 -7.37 17.16
CA LEU A 147 -1.70 -7.89 17.57
C LEU A 147 -2.07 -7.50 19.01
N ASP A 148 -1.10 -7.06 19.83
CA ASP A 148 -1.34 -6.64 21.20
C ASP A 148 -2.06 -5.28 21.29
N ALA A 149 -1.94 -4.46 20.25
CA ALA A 149 -2.58 -3.15 20.13
C ALA A 149 -4.12 -3.23 20.05
N PHE A 150 -4.68 -4.43 19.85
CA PHE A 150 -6.11 -4.67 19.75
C PHE A 150 -6.61 -5.52 20.92
N PRO A 151 -7.84 -5.28 21.43
CA PRO A 151 -8.55 -6.26 22.24
C PRO A 151 -8.50 -7.65 21.59
N VAL A 152 -8.34 -8.70 22.40
CA VAL A 152 -8.02 -10.03 21.86
C VAL A 152 -9.06 -10.56 20.86
N TYR A 153 -10.34 -10.20 21.01
CA TYR A 153 -11.37 -10.54 20.02
C TYR A 153 -11.19 -9.84 18.67
N LEU A 154 -10.69 -8.60 18.65
CA LEU A 154 -10.39 -7.86 17.42
C LEU A 154 -9.11 -8.35 16.77
N ALA A 155 -8.10 -8.73 17.55
CA ALA A 155 -6.92 -9.42 17.04
C ALA A 155 -7.30 -10.72 16.30
N ALA A 156 -8.22 -11.49 16.89
CA ALA A 156 -8.78 -12.68 16.25
C ALA A 156 -9.60 -12.34 14.98
N ASP A 157 -10.47 -11.33 15.03
CA ASP A 157 -11.24 -10.89 13.87
C ASP A 157 -10.29 -10.45 12.73
N LEU A 158 -9.23 -9.70 13.03
CA LEU A 158 -8.20 -9.29 12.06
C LEU A 158 -7.53 -10.50 11.40
N CYS A 159 -7.17 -11.54 12.17
CA CYS A 159 -6.63 -12.78 11.61
C CYS A 159 -7.61 -13.41 10.60
N VAL A 160 -8.90 -13.48 10.93
CA VAL A 160 -9.90 -14.00 9.98
C VAL A 160 -9.97 -13.13 8.71
N LEU A 161 -9.96 -11.80 8.85
CA LEU A 161 -10.07 -10.87 7.72
C LEU A 161 -8.87 -10.99 6.77
N LEU A 162 -7.65 -11.13 7.31
CA LEU A 162 -6.45 -11.36 6.52
C LEU A 162 -6.49 -12.72 5.81
N GLY A 163 -6.98 -13.76 6.49
CA GLY A 163 -7.20 -15.08 5.88
C GLY A 163 -8.17 -15.01 4.69
N ARG A 164 -9.24 -14.20 4.79
CA ARG A 164 -10.19 -13.95 3.71
C ARG A 164 -9.60 -13.18 2.54
N CYS A 165 -8.77 -12.17 2.82
CA CYS A 165 -8.00 -11.48 1.78
C CYS A 165 -7.12 -12.46 1.01
N LEU A 166 -6.41 -13.34 1.71
CA LEU A 166 -5.57 -14.36 1.08
C LEU A 166 -6.40 -15.34 0.24
N GLN A 167 -7.57 -15.75 0.71
CA GLN A 167 -8.48 -16.59 -0.08
C GLN A 167 -8.98 -15.87 -1.36
N MET A 168 -9.28 -14.57 -1.25
CA MET A 168 -9.69 -13.74 -2.38
C MET A 168 -8.57 -13.61 -3.42
N GLN A 169 -7.31 -13.51 -2.99
CA GLN A 169 -6.16 -13.56 -3.90
C GLN A 169 -6.13 -14.88 -4.68
N GLU A 170 -6.35 -16.00 -4.00
CA GLU A 170 -6.31 -17.37 -4.54
C GLU A 170 -7.52 -17.79 -5.38
N MET A 171 -8.55 -16.96 -5.53
CA MET A 171 -9.78 -17.30 -6.29
C MET A 171 -10.51 -18.55 -5.80
N LYS A 172 -10.39 -18.90 -4.52
CA LYS A 172 -11.11 -20.05 -3.97
C LYS A 172 -12.53 -19.63 -3.61
N GLU A 173 -13.52 -20.11 -4.37
CA GLU A 173 -14.94 -19.95 -4.03
C GLU A 173 -15.23 -20.64 -2.70
N ASN A 174 -15.61 -19.86 -1.70
CA ASN A 174 -16.53 -20.31 -0.66
C ASN A 174 -17.42 -19.12 -0.32
N GLY A 175 -18.73 -19.36 -0.26
CA GLY A 175 -19.65 -18.36 0.26
C GLY A 175 -19.20 -17.89 1.64
N LEU A 176 -19.32 -16.59 1.91
CA LEU A 176 -18.95 -15.86 3.13
C LEU A 176 -19.67 -16.33 4.42
N ARG A 177 -20.19 -17.57 4.47
CA ARG A 177 -21.22 -17.98 5.42
C ARG A 177 -20.72 -18.45 6.78
N ARG A 178 -19.41 -18.69 7.00
CA ARG A 178 -18.89 -18.97 8.37
C ARG A 178 -17.38 -18.81 8.51
N TYR A 179 -16.95 -18.43 9.71
CA TYR A 179 -15.56 -18.50 10.17
C TYR A 179 -15.02 -19.92 9.96
N THR A 180 -13.92 -20.06 9.23
CA THR A 180 -13.17 -21.31 9.18
C THR A 180 -11.88 -21.18 10.02
N GLU A 181 -11.53 -22.24 10.75
CA GLU A 181 -10.25 -22.35 11.46
C GLU A 181 -9.07 -22.12 10.51
N ARG A 182 -9.23 -22.51 9.24
CA ARG A 182 -8.25 -22.30 8.18
C ARG A 182 -8.01 -20.83 7.87
N GLU A 183 -9.04 -20.01 7.68
CA GLU A 183 -8.86 -18.56 7.44
C GLU A 183 -8.15 -17.91 8.63
N PHE A 184 -8.60 -18.23 9.84
CA PHE A 184 -8.01 -17.71 11.07
C PHE A 184 -6.52 -18.05 11.16
N GLN A 185 -6.14 -19.32 10.96
CA GLN A 185 -4.74 -19.72 11.07
C GLN A 185 -3.87 -19.03 10.02
N ARG A 186 -4.31 -19.00 8.75
CA ARG A 186 -3.55 -18.37 7.67
C ARG A 186 -3.36 -16.87 7.88
N GLY A 187 -4.38 -16.18 8.40
CA GLY A 187 -4.24 -14.77 8.72
C GLY A 187 -3.46 -14.50 10.00
N PHE A 188 -3.47 -15.41 10.97
CA PHE A 188 -2.55 -15.36 12.11
C PHE A 188 -1.09 -15.48 11.64
N ASP A 189 -0.80 -16.39 10.71
CA ASP A 189 0.55 -16.58 10.14
C ASP A 189 1.08 -15.30 9.45
N ILE A 190 0.19 -14.42 9.01
CA ILE A 190 0.50 -13.07 8.50
C ILE A 190 0.64 -12.08 9.66
N ALA A 191 -0.33 -12.02 10.57
CA ALA A 191 -0.43 -10.95 11.54
C ALA A 191 0.59 -11.03 12.69
N HIS A 192 0.96 -12.23 13.14
CA HIS A 192 1.91 -12.39 14.24
C HIS A 192 3.32 -11.89 13.90
N LYS A 193 3.64 -11.72 12.62
CA LYS A 193 4.92 -11.18 12.13
C LYS A 193 5.04 -9.66 12.24
N GLY A 194 4.00 -8.96 12.71
CA GLY A 194 4.04 -7.52 12.97
C GLY A 194 3.33 -6.65 11.93
N GLU A 195 3.21 -5.37 12.24
CA GLU A 195 2.45 -4.37 11.44
C GLU A 195 2.98 -4.26 10.01
N SER A 196 4.30 -4.16 9.84
CA SER A 196 4.93 -4.06 8.52
C SER A 196 4.61 -5.25 7.62
N ASN A 197 4.55 -6.46 8.19
CA ASN A 197 4.20 -7.65 7.41
C ASN A 197 2.74 -7.63 6.96
N VAL A 198 1.82 -7.17 7.83
CA VAL A 198 0.41 -6.98 7.46
C VAL A 198 0.27 -5.89 6.39
N TRP A 199 1.01 -4.80 6.53
CA TRP A 199 1.03 -3.71 5.55
C TRP A 199 1.49 -4.19 4.17
N SER A 200 2.66 -4.86 4.09
CA SER A 200 3.16 -5.43 2.84
C SER A 200 2.22 -6.48 2.24
N PHE A 201 1.59 -7.31 3.08
CA PHE A 201 0.59 -8.27 2.64
C PHE A 201 -0.62 -7.58 1.99
N LEU A 202 -1.13 -6.50 2.58
CA LEU A 202 -2.26 -5.76 2.02
C LEU A 202 -1.86 -5.00 0.73
N ALA A 203 -0.62 -4.55 0.61
CA ALA A 203 -0.12 -3.95 -0.63
C ALA A 203 -0.11 -4.98 -1.78
N GLU A 204 0.38 -6.20 -1.50
CA GLU A 204 0.33 -7.31 -2.45
C GLU A 204 -1.10 -7.72 -2.77
N HIS A 205 -1.98 -7.75 -1.75
CA HIS A 205 -3.41 -7.99 -1.92
C HIS A 205 -4.03 -7.02 -2.93
N VAL A 206 -3.74 -5.72 -2.80
CA VAL A 206 -4.20 -4.68 -3.73
C VAL A 206 -3.68 -4.97 -5.13
N ARG A 207 -2.37 -5.21 -5.30
CA ARG A 207 -1.73 -5.49 -6.60
C ARG A 207 -2.36 -6.69 -7.34
N VAL A 208 -2.77 -7.70 -6.58
CA VAL A 208 -3.31 -8.95 -7.08
C VAL A 208 -4.81 -8.85 -7.38
N VAL A 209 -5.58 -8.17 -6.52
CA VAL A 209 -7.04 -8.11 -6.60
C VAL A 209 -7.54 -6.96 -7.48
N CYS A 210 -6.81 -5.85 -7.60
CA CYS A 210 -7.19 -4.71 -8.44
C CYS A 210 -7.45 -5.10 -9.90
N LYS A 211 -6.73 -6.09 -10.42
CA LYS A 211 -6.88 -6.62 -11.79
C LYS A 211 -8.27 -7.25 -12.07
N ARG A 212 -9.05 -7.55 -11.03
CA ARG A 212 -10.31 -8.30 -11.11
C ARG A 212 -11.54 -7.52 -10.66
N VAL A 213 -11.36 -6.46 -9.88
CA VAL A 213 -12.48 -5.69 -9.34
C VAL A 213 -12.79 -4.48 -10.21
N THR A 214 -14.07 -4.19 -10.39
CA THR A 214 -14.53 -3.03 -11.16
C THR A 214 -14.46 -1.73 -10.35
N HIS A 215 -14.62 -1.82 -9.03
CA HIS A 215 -14.62 -0.66 -8.15
C HIS A 215 -13.53 -0.79 -7.07
N PRO A 216 -12.64 0.20 -6.91
CA PRO A 216 -11.45 0.06 -6.07
C PRO A 216 -11.72 -0.29 -4.60
N ARG A 217 -12.87 0.16 -4.06
CA ARG A 217 -13.30 -0.19 -2.70
C ARG A 217 -13.50 -1.69 -2.48
N LEU A 218 -13.88 -2.44 -3.52
CA LEU A 218 -14.17 -3.86 -3.42
C LEU A 218 -12.92 -4.71 -3.14
N ILE A 219 -11.72 -4.16 -3.29
CA ILE A 219 -10.47 -4.81 -2.86
C ILE A 219 -10.51 -5.15 -1.37
N TYR A 220 -11.17 -4.31 -0.56
CA TYR A 220 -11.30 -4.48 0.88
C TYR A 220 -12.66 -5.06 1.30
N SER A 221 -13.37 -5.76 0.40
CA SER A 221 -14.69 -6.33 0.68
C SER A 221 -14.76 -7.13 1.99
N PRO A 222 -13.78 -7.96 2.38
CA PRO A 222 -13.80 -8.65 3.69
C PRO A 222 -13.92 -7.68 4.87
N PHE A 223 -13.11 -6.62 4.87
CA PHE A 223 -13.10 -5.59 5.91
C PHE A 223 -14.39 -4.76 5.91
N LEU A 224 -14.86 -4.33 4.73
CA LEU A 224 -16.09 -3.53 4.61
C LEU A 224 -17.32 -4.32 5.06
N THR A 225 -17.39 -5.61 4.69
CA THR A 225 -18.47 -6.51 5.12
C THR A 225 -18.44 -6.67 6.65
N TRP A 226 -17.27 -6.95 7.22
CA TRP A 226 -17.12 -7.04 8.68
C TRP A 226 -17.47 -5.73 9.39
N TRP A 227 -17.02 -4.60 8.85
CA TRP A 227 -17.30 -3.28 9.41
C TRP A 227 -18.80 -3.00 9.49
N SER A 228 -19.56 -3.35 8.44
CA SER A 228 -21.01 -3.16 8.42
C SER A 228 -21.74 -3.80 9.62
N SER A 229 -21.22 -4.93 10.12
CA SER A 229 -21.78 -5.65 11.29
C SER A 229 -21.18 -5.18 12.62
N ASN A 230 -20.14 -4.33 12.61
CA ASN A 230 -19.36 -3.94 13.79
C ASN A 230 -19.29 -2.43 14.03
N LYS A 231 -19.99 -1.60 13.25
CA LYS A 231 -19.98 -0.13 13.38
C LYS A 231 -20.33 0.37 14.79
N GLY A 232 -21.15 -0.38 15.52
CA GLY A 232 -21.59 -0.02 16.89
C GLY A 232 -20.54 -0.27 17.98
N ASP A 233 -19.40 -0.89 17.65
CA ASP A 233 -18.31 -1.11 18.59
C ASP A 233 -17.18 -0.10 18.36
N PRO A 234 -17.00 0.91 19.23
CA PRO A 234 -15.98 1.94 19.04
C PRO A 234 -14.56 1.38 18.92
N ARG A 235 -14.29 0.22 19.55
CA ARG A 235 -12.99 -0.44 19.48
C ARG A 235 -12.70 -0.98 18.09
N ALA A 236 -13.73 -1.39 17.33
CA ALA A 236 -13.57 -1.88 15.97
C ALA A 236 -13.04 -0.80 15.01
N ALA A 237 -13.19 0.49 15.36
CA ALA A 237 -12.61 1.60 14.61
C ALA A 237 -11.08 1.53 14.54
N SER A 238 -10.40 0.95 15.55
CA SER A 238 -8.94 0.77 15.52
C SER A 238 -8.48 -0.07 14.33
N VAL A 239 -9.14 -1.21 14.08
CA VAL A 239 -8.89 -2.07 12.92
C VAL A 239 -9.18 -1.32 11.62
N MET A 240 -10.30 -0.61 11.53
CA MET A 240 -10.67 0.09 10.30
C MET A 240 -9.82 1.33 10.02
N SER A 241 -9.28 2.00 11.05
CA SER A 241 -8.36 3.12 10.88
C SER A 241 -7.06 2.70 10.17
N PHE A 242 -6.56 1.51 10.53
CA PHE A 242 -5.42 0.89 9.86
C PHE A 242 -5.73 0.58 8.39
N VAL A 243 -6.90 0.00 8.11
CA VAL A 243 -7.34 -0.35 6.75
C VAL A 243 -7.61 0.89 5.90
N GLN A 244 -8.22 1.94 6.47
CA GLN A 244 -8.45 3.23 5.80
C GLN A 244 -7.11 3.83 5.36
N ARG A 245 -6.15 3.94 6.27
CA ARG A 245 -4.81 4.47 5.98
C ARG A 245 -4.13 3.69 4.85
N HIS A 246 -4.22 2.36 4.90
CA HIS A 246 -3.68 1.51 3.85
C HIS A 246 -4.39 1.73 2.51
N ALA A 247 -5.71 1.85 2.49
CA ALA A 247 -6.49 2.07 1.28
C ALA A 247 -6.15 3.42 0.62
N GLU A 248 -6.06 4.50 1.41
CA GLU A 248 -5.71 5.83 0.94
C GLU A 248 -4.32 5.90 0.29
N THR A 249 -3.39 5.02 0.66
CA THR A 249 -2.02 5.01 0.13
C THR A 249 -1.73 3.86 -0.83
N HIS A 250 -2.74 3.14 -1.33
CA HIS A 250 -2.51 2.06 -2.30
C HIS A 250 -3.60 1.97 -3.37
N VAL A 251 -4.69 2.72 -3.22
CA VAL A 251 -5.86 2.63 -4.07
C VAL A 251 -6.28 4.03 -4.52
N ALA A 252 -6.67 4.14 -5.80
CA ALA A 252 -7.19 5.38 -6.36
C ALA A 252 -8.62 5.65 -5.87
N LEU A 253 -8.73 6.17 -4.65
CA LEU A 253 -9.99 6.63 -4.05
C LEU A 253 -10.22 8.11 -4.37
N GLU A 254 -11.47 8.47 -4.64
CA GLU A 254 -11.84 9.85 -4.96
C GLU A 254 -11.98 10.69 -3.68
N PRO A 255 -11.65 11.99 -3.71
CA PRO A 255 -11.94 12.88 -2.59
C PRO A 255 -13.45 12.89 -2.32
N GLY A 256 -13.85 12.70 -1.07
CA GLY A 256 -15.24 12.57 -0.66
C GLY A 256 -15.83 11.16 -0.78
N ASP A 257 -15.12 10.19 -1.39
CA ASP A 257 -15.58 8.80 -1.37
C ASP A 257 -15.68 8.31 0.07
N ALA A 258 -16.86 7.85 0.44
CA ALA A 258 -17.09 7.27 1.76
C ALA A 258 -16.55 5.83 1.78
N PHE A 259 -15.27 5.62 2.09
CA PHE A 259 -14.70 4.28 2.28
C PHE A 259 -15.18 3.67 3.60
N VAL A 260 -14.48 3.97 4.71
CA VAL A 260 -14.99 3.85 6.08
C VAL A 260 -15.37 5.23 6.57
N TRP A 261 -14.44 6.16 6.40
CA TRP A 261 -14.63 7.60 6.53
C TRP A 261 -14.39 8.27 5.16
N PRO A 262 -14.87 9.51 4.97
CA PRO A 262 -14.61 10.27 3.75
C PRO A 262 -13.11 10.42 3.50
N VAL A 263 -12.69 10.10 2.29
CA VAL A 263 -11.30 10.34 1.85
C VAL A 263 -11.09 11.83 1.65
N ALA A 264 -10.10 12.40 2.35
CA ALA A 264 -9.84 13.84 2.29
C ALA A 264 -9.22 14.27 0.95
N GLU A 265 -8.26 13.50 0.45
CA GLU A 265 -7.50 13.80 -0.77
C GLU A 265 -7.17 12.51 -1.54
N ARG A 266 -7.07 12.61 -2.87
CA ARG A 266 -6.60 11.51 -3.73
C ARG A 266 -5.08 11.49 -3.70
N ARG A 267 -4.50 10.41 -3.17
CA ARG A 267 -3.03 10.19 -3.15
C ARG A 267 -2.54 9.26 -4.25
N TYR A 268 -3.41 8.40 -4.76
CA TYR A 268 -3.08 7.44 -5.82
C TYR A 268 -4.00 7.62 -7.01
N HIS A 269 -3.45 7.41 -8.19
CA HIS A 269 -4.16 7.43 -9.45
C HIS A 269 -4.29 6.05 -10.05
N SER A 270 -5.43 5.78 -10.65
CA SER A 270 -5.53 4.87 -11.80
C SER A 270 -5.24 5.67 -13.07
N ILE A 271 -4.92 4.98 -14.16
CA ILE A 271 -4.75 5.60 -15.49
C ILE A 271 -5.96 6.48 -15.81
N LYS A 272 -7.18 5.96 -15.60
CA LYS A 272 -8.43 6.69 -15.85
C LYS A 272 -8.50 8.00 -15.08
N SER A 273 -8.21 7.96 -13.77
CA SER A 273 -8.25 9.17 -12.94
C SER A 273 -7.16 10.17 -13.31
N ALA A 274 -5.97 9.71 -13.72
CA ALA A 274 -4.89 10.59 -14.15
C ALA A 274 -5.21 11.27 -15.50
N CYS A 275 -5.78 10.52 -16.46
CA CYS A 275 -6.27 11.08 -17.72
C CYS A 275 -7.29 12.20 -17.47
N GLN A 276 -8.25 11.96 -16.58
CA GLN A 276 -9.30 12.92 -16.23
C GLN A 276 -8.76 14.16 -15.53
N GLU A 277 -7.88 13.99 -14.54
CA GLU A 277 -7.35 15.11 -13.75
C GLU A 277 -6.38 15.99 -14.55
N HIS A 278 -5.53 15.40 -15.39
CA HIS A 278 -4.50 16.12 -16.13
C HIS A 278 -4.86 16.39 -17.61
N GLY A 279 -6.03 15.97 -18.07
CA GLY A 279 -6.44 16.13 -19.48
C GLY A 279 -5.54 15.39 -20.48
N LEU A 280 -4.94 14.28 -20.05
CA LEU A 280 -4.00 13.48 -20.86
C LEU A 280 -4.70 12.31 -21.53
N SER A 281 -4.16 11.87 -22.66
CA SER A 281 -4.50 10.58 -23.25
C SER A 281 -3.89 9.41 -22.47
N GLU A 282 -4.48 8.23 -22.60
CA GLU A 282 -3.99 7.01 -21.96
C GLU A 282 -2.53 6.70 -22.31
N ASN A 283 -2.15 6.95 -23.57
CA ASN A 283 -0.77 6.77 -24.05
C ASN A 283 0.20 7.75 -23.39
N GLU A 284 -0.19 9.01 -23.20
CA GLU A 284 0.66 9.99 -22.52
C GLU A 284 0.87 9.63 -21.05
N VAL A 285 -0.18 9.16 -20.36
CA VAL A 285 -0.06 8.64 -18.99
C VAL A 285 0.90 7.46 -18.94
N ARG A 286 0.77 6.49 -19.86
CA ARG A 286 1.70 5.35 -19.95
C ARG A 286 3.13 5.75 -20.23
N GLU A 287 3.37 6.74 -21.11
CA GLU A 287 4.70 7.27 -21.38
C GLU A 287 5.34 7.95 -20.16
N VAL A 288 4.52 8.51 -19.26
CA VAL A 288 5.00 9.03 -17.97
C VAL A 288 5.30 7.88 -17.01
N LEU A 289 4.39 6.90 -16.89
CA LEU A 289 4.57 5.73 -16.01
C LEU A 289 5.81 4.91 -16.39
N ALA A 290 6.09 4.72 -17.68
CA ALA A 290 7.27 3.99 -18.16
C ALA A 290 8.61 4.65 -17.76
N ARG A 291 8.60 5.92 -17.33
CA ARG A 291 9.78 6.62 -16.80
C ARG A 291 9.96 6.43 -15.29
N VAL A 292 8.88 6.09 -14.60
CA VAL A 292 8.84 5.85 -13.15
C VAL A 292 9.06 4.36 -12.86
N PHE A 293 8.38 3.51 -13.61
CA PHE A 293 8.36 2.06 -13.43
C PHE A 293 9.18 1.40 -14.55
N VAL A 294 10.44 1.09 -14.25
CA VAL A 294 11.43 0.65 -15.24
C VAL A 294 11.36 -0.86 -15.54
N GLU A 295 10.80 -1.69 -14.65
CA GLU A 295 10.94 -3.17 -14.76
C GLU A 295 9.74 -4.02 -14.31
N GLN A 296 8.62 -3.45 -13.86
CA GLN A 296 7.46 -4.23 -13.41
C GLN A 296 6.21 -3.91 -14.24
N ASP A 297 5.32 -4.90 -14.34
CA ASP A 297 3.93 -4.78 -14.81
C ASP A 297 3.38 -3.37 -14.56
N GLU A 298 2.82 -2.73 -15.58
CA GLU A 298 2.20 -1.40 -15.46
C GLU A 298 1.30 -1.35 -14.22
N PRO A 299 1.61 -0.50 -13.22
CA PRO A 299 0.91 -0.55 -11.96
C PRO A 299 -0.52 -0.07 -12.15
N HIS A 300 -1.47 -0.83 -11.61
CA HIS A 300 -2.88 -0.47 -11.71
C HIS A 300 -3.22 0.83 -10.95
N PHE A 301 -2.52 1.05 -9.83
CA PHE A 301 -2.55 2.29 -9.07
C PHE A 301 -1.12 2.80 -8.84
N PHE A 302 -0.91 4.11 -8.94
CA PHE A 302 0.39 4.76 -8.80
C PHE A 302 0.30 6.06 -8.00
N ASP A 303 1.37 6.44 -7.32
CA ASP A 303 1.42 7.63 -6.46
C ASP A 303 1.25 8.91 -7.29
N ARG A 304 0.37 9.80 -6.83
CA ARG A 304 0.03 11.05 -7.50
C ARG A 304 1.22 12.00 -7.59
N LEU A 305 1.94 12.21 -6.48
CA LEU A 305 3.03 13.18 -6.42
C LEU A 305 4.23 12.70 -7.24
N GLU A 306 4.50 11.40 -7.26
CA GLU A 306 5.51 10.80 -8.13
C GLU A 306 5.15 10.93 -9.62
N PHE A 307 3.88 10.71 -9.96
CA PHE A 307 3.37 10.93 -11.31
C PHE A 307 3.50 12.40 -11.76
N GLU A 308 3.05 13.35 -10.93
CA GLU A 308 3.12 14.79 -11.21
C GLU A 308 4.58 15.26 -11.39
N ARG A 309 5.50 14.79 -10.54
CA ARG A 309 6.94 15.06 -10.68
C ARG A 309 7.49 14.54 -12.02
N SER A 310 7.00 13.39 -12.46
CA SER A 310 7.44 12.77 -13.72
C SER A 310 6.83 13.43 -14.95
N LEU A 311 5.59 13.94 -14.83
CA LEU A 311 4.91 14.71 -15.86
C LEU A 311 5.63 16.03 -16.16
N ALA A 312 6.21 16.69 -15.13
CA ALA A 312 7.01 17.89 -15.29
C ALA A 312 8.30 17.68 -16.09
N THR A 313 8.74 16.42 -16.26
CA THR A 313 9.89 16.09 -17.10
C THR A 313 9.43 15.98 -18.56
N PRO A 314 9.97 16.77 -19.51
CA PRO A 314 9.48 16.77 -20.89
C PRO A 314 9.62 15.38 -21.53
N SER A 315 8.49 14.83 -22.01
CA SER A 315 8.46 13.52 -22.66
C SER A 315 9.25 13.49 -23.97
N ALA A 316 9.63 12.29 -24.44
CA ALA A 316 10.28 12.15 -25.74
C ALA A 316 9.35 12.59 -26.89
N SER A 317 8.04 12.36 -26.75
CA SER A 317 6.99 12.80 -27.69
C SER A 317 6.84 14.33 -27.71
N GLN A 318 6.84 15.00 -26.55
CA GLN A 318 6.82 16.46 -26.42
C GLN A 318 8.11 17.10 -26.94
N LYS A 319 9.27 16.51 -26.63
CA LYS A 319 10.56 16.93 -27.20
C LYS A 319 10.55 16.80 -28.73
N ARG A 320 10.02 15.70 -29.27
CA ARG A 320 9.88 15.50 -30.73
C ARG A 320 8.89 16.49 -31.36
N ALA A 321 7.75 16.75 -30.72
CA ALA A 321 6.75 17.70 -31.19
C ALA A 321 7.30 19.13 -31.23
N SER A 322 7.94 19.58 -30.14
CA SER A 322 8.64 20.87 -30.09
C SER A 322 9.77 20.95 -31.12
N ALA A 323 10.56 19.87 -31.28
CA ALA A 323 11.60 19.80 -32.30
C ALA A 323 11.04 19.85 -33.74
N ASN A 324 9.81 19.40 -33.98
CA ASN A 324 9.16 19.46 -35.29
C ASN A 324 8.34 20.73 -35.53
N GLU A 325 8.20 21.61 -34.52
CA GLU A 325 7.52 22.89 -34.64
C GLU A 325 8.11 23.71 -35.79
N ILE A 326 7.27 24.20 -36.70
CA ILE A 326 7.70 25.00 -37.85
C ILE A 326 7.61 26.48 -37.48
N LEU A 327 8.77 27.13 -37.37
CA LEU A 327 8.87 28.56 -37.16
C LEU A 327 8.82 29.31 -38.49
N SER A 328 8.26 30.52 -38.48
CA SER A 328 8.42 31.47 -39.58
C SER A 328 9.88 31.90 -39.72
N LEU A 329 10.28 32.36 -40.92
CA LEU A 329 11.65 32.86 -41.13
C LEU A 329 12.00 34.04 -40.19
N ASP A 330 11.03 34.89 -39.83
CA ASP A 330 11.30 35.97 -38.88
C ASP A 330 11.47 35.47 -37.43
N ALA A 331 10.68 34.48 -37.01
CA ALA A 331 10.86 33.86 -35.70
C ALA A 331 12.22 33.15 -35.59
N ALA A 332 12.61 32.41 -36.64
CA ALA A 332 13.93 31.78 -36.74
C ALA A 332 15.06 32.82 -36.73
N ARG A 333 14.90 33.93 -37.46
CA ARG A 333 15.86 35.06 -37.50
C ARG A 333 16.09 35.64 -36.10
N ARG A 334 15.01 35.94 -35.37
CA ARG A 334 15.10 36.48 -34.00
C ARG A 334 15.79 35.50 -33.07
N LYS A 335 15.46 34.21 -33.16
CA LYS A 335 16.05 33.16 -32.33
C LYS A 335 17.55 32.94 -32.61
N LEU A 336 17.98 33.07 -33.87
CA LEU A 336 19.40 33.01 -34.23
C LEU A 336 20.16 34.33 -34.01
N GLY A 337 19.47 35.44 -33.73
CA GLY A 337 20.10 36.75 -33.58
C GLY A 337 20.78 37.26 -34.85
N VAL A 338 20.26 36.91 -36.04
CA VAL A 338 20.83 37.32 -37.34
C VAL A 338 19.96 38.38 -38.04
N THR A 339 20.52 39.07 -39.04
CA THR A 339 19.76 40.02 -39.88
C THR A 339 18.84 39.29 -40.86
N SER A 340 17.80 39.96 -41.37
CA SER A 340 16.88 39.36 -42.36
C SER A 340 17.61 38.93 -43.64
N LYS A 341 18.60 39.71 -44.08
CA LYS A 341 19.45 39.39 -45.23
C LYS A 341 20.31 38.15 -44.98
N ALA A 342 20.88 38.03 -43.78
CA ALA A 342 21.63 36.84 -43.38
C ALA A 342 20.74 35.59 -43.31
N MET A 343 19.52 35.72 -42.78
CA MET A 343 18.55 34.62 -42.73
C MET A 343 18.19 34.12 -44.13
N LEU A 344 17.97 35.03 -45.09
CA LEU A 344 17.71 34.66 -46.48
C LEU A 344 18.91 33.92 -47.11
N ASN A 345 20.13 34.41 -46.87
CA ASN A 345 21.35 33.77 -47.37
C ASN A 345 21.58 32.38 -46.76
N LEU A 346 21.26 32.19 -45.48
CA LEU A 346 21.30 30.89 -44.80
C LEU A 346 20.38 29.87 -45.46
N THR A 347 19.18 30.31 -45.85
CA THR A 347 18.24 29.44 -46.57
C THR A 347 18.66 29.21 -48.02
N ALA A 348 19.23 30.20 -48.70
CA ALA A 348 19.68 30.09 -50.09
C ALA A 348 20.94 29.22 -50.24
N SER A 349 21.84 29.25 -49.25
CA SER A 349 23.04 28.41 -49.18
C SER A 349 22.77 26.99 -48.69
N GLN A 350 21.51 26.64 -48.38
CA GLN A 350 21.09 25.35 -47.85
C GLN A 350 21.75 24.94 -46.52
N LEU A 351 22.40 25.87 -45.80
CA LEU A 351 22.92 25.61 -44.45
C LEU A 351 21.81 25.38 -43.42
N ILE A 352 20.62 25.93 -43.67
CA ILE A 352 19.41 25.64 -42.92
C ILE A 352 18.31 25.21 -43.88
N SER A 353 17.80 24.00 -43.69
CA SER A 353 16.74 23.45 -44.54
C SER A 353 15.40 24.11 -44.21
N THR A 354 14.66 24.52 -45.25
CA THR A 354 13.32 25.11 -45.13
C THR A 354 12.24 24.11 -45.52
N VAL A 355 11.06 24.25 -44.94
CA VAL A 355 9.85 23.52 -45.30
C VAL A 355 8.87 24.49 -45.95
N GLU A 356 8.23 24.07 -47.05
CA GLU A 356 7.17 24.85 -47.66
C GLU A 356 5.87 24.72 -46.86
N LEU A 357 5.30 25.86 -46.49
CA LEU A 357 3.98 25.97 -45.88
C LEU A 357 2.98 26.16 -47.01
N LYS A 358 2.22 25.11 -47.34
CA LYS A 358 1.08 25.20 -48.25
C LYS A 358 -0.02 26.00 -47.54
N ASN A 359 -0.32 27.21 -48.03
CA ASN A 359 -1.43 28.01 -47.51
C ASN A 359 -2.76 27.41 -47.99
N MET A 360 -3.68 27.14 -47.06
CA MET A 360 -5.07 26.74 -47.34
C MET A 360 -6.07 27.91 -47.30
N SER A 361 -5.67 29.17 -47.57
CA SER A 361 -6.69 30.24 -47.75
C SER A 361 -6.28 31.48 -48.57
N LEU A 362 -7.11 31.68 -49.61
CA LEU A 362 -7.76 32.90 -50.12
C LEU A 362 -7.00 34.10 -50.72
N TRP A 363 -5.68 34.24 -50.62
CA TRP A 363 -4.97 35.31 -51.36
C TRP A 363 -3.74 34.79 -52.14
N LYS A 364 -3.91 34.72 -53.47
CA LYS A 364 -2.93 34.56 -54.58
C LYS A 364 -1.51 34.09 -54.19
N GLY A 365 -1.25 32.79 -54.38
CA GLY A 365 -0.01 32.26 -54.97
C GLY A 365 1.33 32.40 -54.22
N ARG A 366 1.39 32.97 -53.01
CA ARG A 366 2.66 33.05 -52.25
C ARG A 366 2.84 31.82 -51.35
N THR A 367 3.73 30.91 -51.74
CA THR A 367 4.29 29.87 -50.86
C THR A 367 5.09 30.54 -49.74
N ARG A 368 4.71 30.28 -48.48
CA ARG A 368 5.51 30.72 -47.32
C ARG A 368 6.50 29.62 -46.97
N ARG A 369 7.72 30.00 -46.60
CA ARG A 369 8.75 29.06 -46.13
C ARG A 369 8.86 29.16 -44.61
N GLY A 370 9.03 28.02 -43.95
CA GLY A 370 9.30 27.91 -42.51
C GLY A 370 10.52 27.03 -42.23
N ILE A 371 10.97 27.01 -40.99
CA ILE A 371 12.12 26.20 -40.54
C ILE A 371 11.69 25.39 -39.32
N ARG A 372 11.98 24.09 -39.31
CA ARG A 372 11.70 23.25 -38.15
C ARG A 372 12.65 23.62 -37.01
N MET A 373 12.17 23.64 -35.78
CA MET A 373 12.97 23.94 -34.59
C MET A 373 14.24 23.07 -34.52
N ARG A 374 14.14 21.77 -34.82
CA ARG A 374 15.28 20.83 -34.85
C ARG A 374 16.40 21.24 -35.80
N GLU A 375 16.06 21.88 -36.93
CA GLU A 375 17.04 22.37 -37.90
C GLU A 375 17.76 23.60 -37.35
N LEU A 376 17.04 24.45 -36.62
CA LEU A 376 17.59 25.62 -35.94
C LEU A 376 18.53 25.21 -34.79
N ASP A 377 18.15 24.19 -34.02
CA ASP A 377 18.94 23.64 -32.94
C ASP A 377 20.17 22.88 -33.45
N ARG A 378 20.06 22.17 -34.59
CA ARG A 378 21.23 21.60 -35.29
C ARG A 378 22.18 22.73 -35.70
N PHE A 379 21.66 23.74 -36.39
CA PHE A 379 22.47 24.85 -36.89
C PHE A 379 23.20 25.59 -35.74
N SER A 380 22.51 25.87 -34.62
CA SER A 380 23.11 26.58 -33.47
C SER A 380 24.17 25.75 -32.73
N ARG A 381 24.12 24.42 -32.83
CA ARG A 381 25.15 23.50 -32.31
C ARG A 381 26.39 23.44 -33.19
N GLU A 382 26.23 23.61 -34.49
CA GLU A 382 27.32 23.53 -35.45
C GLU A 382 27.96 24.89 -35.72
N TYR A 383 27.17 25.97 -35.68
CA TYR A 383 27.56 27.30 -36.09
C TYR A 383 27.27 28.35 -35.00
N VAL A 384 28.03 29.43 -35.02
CA VAL A 384 27.83 30.62 -34.19
C VAL A 384 28.10 31.87 -35.02
N SER A 385 27.34 32.93 -34.81
CA SER A 385 27.58 34.21 -35.49
C SER A 385 28.69 35.00 -34.81
N LEU A 386 29.38 35.86 -35.56
CA LEU A 386 30.38 36.77 -35.01
C LEU A 386 29.81 37.65 -33.90
N ASP A 387 28.56 38.11 -34.06
CA ASP A 387 27.89 38.94 -33.06
C ASP A 387 27.65 38.18 -31.76
N GLN A 388 27.20 36.93 -31.85
CA GLN A 388 27.04 36.06 -30.68
C GLN A 388 28.38 35.78 -30.01
N LEU A 389 29.42 35.50 -30.80
CA LEU A 389 30.75 35.22 -30.26
C LEU A 389 31.34 36.47 -29.59
N ALA A 390 31.24 37.63 -30.23
CA ALA A 390 31.68 38.90 -29.66
C ALA A 390 30.96 39.22 -28.34
N ALA A 391 29.64 39.01 -28.30
CA ALA A 391 28.84 39.17 -27.09
C ALA A 391 29.24 38.18 -25.98
N GLN A 392 29.47 36.91 -26.32
CA GLN A 392 29.90 35.87 -25.36
C GLN A 392 31.26 36.21 -24.71
N HIS A 393 32.20 36.73 -25.48
CA HIS A 393 33.51 37.12 -24.98
C HIS A 393 33.57 38.57 -24.48
N ARG A 394 32.47 39.32 -24.54
CA ARG A 394 32.37 40.74 -24.14
C ARG A 394 33.40 41.65 -24.81
N ILE A 395 33.73 41.38 -26.07
CA ILE A 395 34.64 42.21 -26.87
C ILE A 395 33.91 42.79 -28.09
N SER A 396 34.51 43.80 -28.72
CA SER A 396 33.90 44.41 -29.90
C SER A 396 33.85 43.43 -31.08
N ARG A 397 32.85 43.60 -31.97
CA ARG A 397 32.72 42.79 -33.18
C ARG A 397 34.00 42.79 -34.02
N THR A 398 34.63 43.95 -34.17
CA THR A 398 35.88 44.13 -34.94
C THR A 398 37.03 43.37 -34.30
N GLU A 399 37.18 43.48 -32.97
CA GLU A 399 38.23 42.80 -32.23
C GLU A 399 38.06 41.27 -32.27
N MET A 400 36.83 40.76 -32.14
CA MET A 400 36.55 39.33 -32.31
C MET A 400 36.91 38.86 -33.73
N HIS A 401 36.56 39.65 -34.75
CA HIS A 401 36.87 39.31 -36.13
C HIS A 401 38.38 39.22 -36.39
N ASP A 402 39.14 40.21 -35.88
CA ASP A 402 40.59 40.22 -36.00
C ASP A 402 41.23 39.05 -35.25
N LYS A 403 40.68 38.69 -34.09
CA LYS A 403 41.12 37.52 -33.32
C LYS A 403 40.92 36.22 -34.10
N LEU A 404 39.75 36.01 -34.69
CA LEU A 404 39.48 34.83 -35.52
C LEU A 404 40.39 34.77 -36.75
N ARG A 405 40.62 35.91 -37.42
CA ARG A 405 41.52 35.99 -38.58
C ARG A 405 42.97 35.68 -38.21
N LYS A 406 43.46 36.19 -37.07
CA LYS A 406 44.81 35.88 -36.54
C LYS A 406 44.96 34.40 -36.19
N SER A 407 43.88 33.76 -35.75
CA SER A 407 43.83 32.31 -35.49
C SER A 407 43.61 31.46 -36.74
N GLY A 408 43.57 32.05 -37.94
CA GLY A 408 43.40 31.32 -39.21
C GLY A 408 42.00 30.72 -39.41
N ILE A 409 40.99 31.21 -38.68
CA ILE A 409 39.62 30.66 -38.74
C ILE A 409 38.82 31.44 -39.78
N GLU A 410 38.47 30.77 -40.87
CA GLU A 410 37.64 31.37 -41.93
C GLU A 410 36.14 31.24 -41.65
N PRO A 411 35.32 32.21 -42.09
CA PRO A 411 33.87 32.09 -42.03
C PRO A 411 33.37 30.95 -42.91
N ALA A 412 32.35 30.25 -42.46
CA ALA A 412 31.75 29.12 -43.19
C ALA A 412 31.02 29.52 -44.49
N LEU A 413 30.79 30.81 -44.71
CA LEU A 413 30.19 31.34 -45.93
C LEU A 413 31.09 32.41 -46.55
N PRO A 414 31.26 32.43 -47.88
CA PRO A 414 32.10 33.42 -48.55
C PRO A 414 31.57 34.84 -48.33
N THR A 415 32.48 35.72 -47.91
CA THR A 415 32.23 37.11 -47.57
C THR A 415 31.88 37.94 -48.80
N ARG A 416 30.59 38.06 -49.11
CA ARG A 416 30.08 39.26 -49.80
C ARG A 416 29.71 40.29 -48.75
N SER A 417 29.96 41.57 -49.02
CA SER A 417 30.08 42.73 -48.11
C SER A 417 28.87 43.07 -47.20
N SER A 418 27.93 42.15 -46.98
CA SER A 418 26.75 42.30 -46.12
C SER A 418 26.23 40.99 -45.51
N MET A 419 27.06 39.93 -45.45
CA MET A 419 26.68 38.65 -44.83
C MET A 419 26.98 38.61 -43.33
N ALA A 420 26.15 37.90 -42.55
CA ALA A 420 26.51 37.53 -41.19
C ALA A 420 27.70 36.57 -41.25
N LEU A 421 28.77 36.93 -40.54
CA LEU A 421 29.96 36.08 -40.41
C LEU A 421 29.61 34.95 -39.46
N LEU A 422 29.60 33.73 -39.99
CA LEU A 422 29.23 32.52 -39.28
C LEU A 422 30.44 31.60 -39.23
N PHE A 423 30.73 31.08 -38.05
CA PHE A 423 31.89 30.23 -37.81
C PHE A 423 31.43 28.87 -37.32
N ARG A 424 32.10 27.80 -37.74
CA ARG A 424 31.83 26.46 -37.22
C ARG A 424 32.41 26.37 -35.82
N ARG A 425 31.60 25.96 -34.85
CA ARG A 425 32.03 25.81 -33.44
C ARG A 425 33.19 24.82 -33.28
N ARG A 426 33.27 23.81 -34.16
CA ARG A 426 34.40 22.85 -34.15
C ARG A 426 35.74 23.53 -34.47
N ASP A 427 35.74 24.51 -35.38
CA ASP A 427 36.96 25.20 -35.82
C ASP A 427 37.44 26.16 -34.70
N LEU A 428 36.49 26.76 -33.96
CA LEU A 428 36.77 27.55 -32.75
C LEU A 428 37.42 26.71 -31.63
N LYS A 429 36.89 25.50 -31.37
CA LYS A 429 37.45 24.58 -30.38
C LYS A 429 38.88 24.17 -30.71
N THR A 430 39.17 23.86 -31.96
CA THR A 430 40.53 23.51 -32.41
C THR A 430 41.52 24.66 -32.20
N ALA A 431 41.05 25.90 -32.27
CA ALA A 431 41.84 27.11 -32.02
C ALA A 431 41.85 27.56 -30.55
N GLY A 432 41.25 26.80 -29.62
CA GLY A 432 41.19 27.15 -28.20
C GLY A 432 40.26 28.32 -27.86
N ILE A 433 39.29 28.64 -28.73
CA ILE A 433 38.30 29.69 -28.52
C ILE A 433 36.98 29.02 -28.10
N ASN A 434 36.65 29.10 -26.80
CA ASN A 434 35.46 28.48 -26.21
C ASN A 434 34.24 29.40 -26.22
#